data_AF-A0A7S4SPD7-F1
#
_entry.id   AF-A0A7S4SPD7-F1
#
_cell.length_a   1.000
_cell.length_b   1.000
_cell.length_c   1.000
_cell.angle_alpha   90.00
_cell.angle_beta   90.00
_cell.angle_gamma   90.00
#
_symmetry.space_group_name_H-M   'P 1'
#
loop_
_entity.id
_entity.type
_entity.pdbx_description
1 polymer ?
#
loop_
_entity_poly.entity_id
_entity_poly.type
_entity_poly.pdbx_seq_one_letter_code
_entity_poly.pdbx_strand_id
1 'polypeptide(L)'
;VVKPGKGQAFNRVRLRNLMNGRVWERTYKSGESVDAADVMEIEMEYLYEDGEFWHFMKTDGSFEQVAADSAAISDSKDWLKDQEVYQVILWNEAPISVQPP
;
A
#
# COMPACT_ATOMS: atom_id res chain seq x y z
N VAL A 1 13.86 -8.04 -19.26
CA VAL A 1 15.11 -7.62 -19.94
C VAL A 1 14.94 -7.73 -21.45
N VAL A 2 15.02 -6.61 -22.16
CA VAL A 2 15.00 -6.57 -23.63
C VAL A 2 16.43 -6.31 -24.11
N LYS A 3 16.94 -7.18 -24.98
CA LYS A 3 18.26 -7.03 -25.64
C LYS A 3 18.04 -6.72 -27.13
N PRO A 4 18.12 -5.45 -27.57
CA PRO A 4 18.07 -5.14 -28.99
C PRO A 4 19.39 -5.58 -29.65
N GLY A 5 19.33 -6.21 -30.83
CA GLY A 5 20.49 -6.77 -31.53
C GLY A 5 21.64 -5.79 -31.81
N LYS A 6 21.39 -4.47 -31.71
CA LYS A 6 22.39 -3.39 -31.55
C LYS A 6 21.83 -2.35 -30.57
N GLY A 7 22.30 -2.34 -29.32
CA GLY A 7 21.94 -1.34 -28.31
C GLY A 7 22.14 -1.83 -26.87
N GLN A 8 22.19 -0.90 -25.91
CA GLN A 8 22.31 -1.24 -24.48
C GLN A 8 21.04 -1.96 -24.00
N ALA A 9 21.21 -3.01 -23.18
CA ALA A 9 20.08 -3.72 -22.58
C ALA A 9 19.28 -2.79 -21.65
N PHE A 10 17.96 -2.93 -21.68
CA PHE A 10 17.06 -2.17 -20.80
C PHE A 10 15.93 -3.04 -20.25
N ASN A 11 15.35 -2.60 -19.13
CA ASN A 11 14.18 -3.20 -18.51
C ASN A 11 13.01 -2.25 -18.60
N ARG A 12 11.88 -2.75 -19.09
CA ARG A 12 10.62 -2.01 -19.12
C ARG A 12 9.73 -2.59 -18.03
N VAL A 13 9.44 -1.78 -17.02
CA VAL A 13 8.70 -2.20 -15.83
C VAL A 13 7.40 -1.43 -15.77
N ARG A 14 6.29 -2.16 -15.59
CA ARG A 14 4.99 -1.58 -15.31
C ARG A 14 4.86 -1.44 -13.80
N LEU A 15 4.60 -0.22 -13.34
CA LEU A 15 4.53 0.15 -11.93
C LEU A 15 3.10 0.58 -11.61
N ARG A 16 2.60 0.20 -10.44
CA ARG A 16 1.35 0.70 -9.88
C ARG A 16 1.67 1.56 -8.66
N ASN A 17 1.10 2.75 -8.60
CA ASN A 17 1.16 3.57 -7.41
C ASN A 17 0.20 3.02 -6.36
N LEU A 18 0.71 2.75 -5.17
CA LEU A 18 -0.11 2.25 -4.07
C LEU A 18 -0.99 3.34 -3.45
N MET A 19 -0.63 4.63 -3.56
CA MET A 19 -1.41 5.74 -2.98
C MET A 19 -2.60 6.17 -3.85
N ASN A 20 -2.53 5.99 -5.17
CA ASN A 20 -3.59 6.49 -6.08
C ASN A 20 -3.99 5.49 -7.18
N GLY A 21 -3.50 4.26 -7.11
CA GLY A 21 -3.83 3.18 -8.06
C GLY A 21 -3.32 3.37 -9.50
N ARG A 22 -2.73 4.53 -9.84
CA ARG A 22 -2.30 4.84 -11.20
C ARG A 22 -1.21 3.89 -11.65
N VAL A 23 -1.38 3.35 -12.85
CA VAL A 23 -0.40 2.47 -13.49
C VAL A 23 0.39 3.27 -14.52
N TRP A 24 1.71 3.15 -14.50
CA TRP A 24 2.60 3.70 -15.54
C TRP A 24 3.68 2.71 -15.92
N GLU A 25 4.40 3.02 -17.00
CA GLU A 25 5.51 2.22 -17.49
C GLU A 25 6.79 3.06 -17.41
N ARG A 26 7.86 2.47 -16.88
CA ARG A 26 9.17 3.11 -16.82
C ARG A 26 10.24 2.18 -17.40
N THR A 27 11.14 2.77 -18.19
CA THR A 27 12.29 2.07 -18.75
C THR A 27 13.53 2.38 -17.91
N TYR A 28 14.18 1.34 -17.40
CA TYR A 28 15.43 1.40 -16.65
C TYR A 28 16.58 0.88 -17.51
N LYS A 29 17.73 1.56 -17.44
CA LYS A 29 18.95 1.08 -18.11
C LYS A 29 19.58 -0.06 -17.30
N SER A 30 20.35 -0.92 -17.96
CA SER A 30 21.11 -1.96 -17.27
C SER A 30 22.12 -1.33 -16.30
N GLY A 31 22.02 -1.65 -15.00
CA GLY A 31 22.87 -1.14 -13.93
C GLY A 31 22.26 0.00 -13.10
N GLU A 32 21.09 0.52 -13.49
CA GLU A 32 20.36 1.51 -12.69
C GLU A 32 19.74 0.84 -11.45
N SER A 33 20.05 1.35 -10.25
CA SER A 33 19.44 0.92 -8.98
C SER A 33 18.18 1.73 -8.69
N VAL A 34 17.27 1.13 -7.91
CA VAL A 34 16.04 1.77 -7.46
C VAL A 34 15.97 1.60 -5.95
N ASP A 35 15.54 2.64 -5.24
CA ASP A 35 15.36 2.58 -3.79
C ASP A 35 14.18 1.68 -3.45
N ALA A 36 14.37 0.82 -2.44
CA ALA A 36 13.30 0.00 -1.90
C ALA A 36 12.36 0.88 -1.05
N ALA A 37 11.06 0.67 -1.22
CA ALA A 37 10.07 1.22 -0.31
C ALA A 37 9.80 0.21 0.81
N ASP A 38 9.73 0.68 2.06
CA ASP A 38 9.33 -0.13 3.20
C ASP A 38 7.81 -0.23 3.25
N VAL A 39 7.28 -1.29 2.66
CA VAL A 39 5.85 -1.54 2.56
C VAL A 39 5.52 -2.83 3.30
N MET A 40 4.56 -2.74 4.20
CA MET A 40 4.07 -3.88 4.98
C MET A 40 2.57 -4.05 4.76
N GLU A 41 2.14 -5.29 4.55
CA GLU A 41 0.73 -5.66 4.51
C GLU A 41 0.41 -6.39 5.80
N ILE A 42 -0.47 -5.82 6.63
CA ILE A 42 -0.78 -6.33 7.96
C ILE A 42 -2.30 -6.45 8.10
N GLU A 43 -2.75 -7.55 8.68
CA GLU A 43 -4.15 -7.72 9.08
C GLU A 43 -4.42 -6.91 10.35
N MET A 44 -5.43 -6.06 10.30
CA MET A 44 -5.84 -5.22 11.43
C MET A 44 -7.36 -5.24 11.60
N GLU A 45 -7.81 -5.23 12.84
CA GLU A 45 -9.23 -5.15 13.19
C GLU A 45 -9.69 -3.69 13.23
N TYR A 46 -10.81 -3.37 12.58
CA TYR A 46 -11.38 -2.03 12.64
C TYR A 46 -12.10 -1.79 13.98
N LEU A 47 -11.79 -0.67 14.63
CA LEU A 47 -12.32 -0.33 15.95
C LEU A 47 -13.44 0.71 15.90
N TYR A 48 -13.12 1.93 15.44
CA TYR A 48 -14.04 3.07 15.39
C TYR A 48 -13.47 4.19 14.52
N GLU A 49 -14.30 5.18 14.20
CA GLU A 49 -13.90 6.46 13.61
C GLU A 49 -14.12 7.60 14.60
N ASP A 50 -13.23 8.59 14.61
CA ASP A 50 -13.39 9.82 15.40
C ASP A 50 -13.90 11.02 14.58
N GLY A 51 -14.23 10.78 13.31
CA GLY A 51 -14.73 11.76 12.34
C GLY A 51 -13.65 12.27 11.38
N GLU A 52 -12.37 12.16 11.74
CA GLU A 52 -11.23 12.52 10.87
C GLU A 52 -10.38 11.28 10.53
N PHE A 53 -10.21 10.38 11.48
CA PHE A 53 -9.41 9.16 11.36
C PHE A 53 -10.23 7.91 11.65
N TRP A 54 -9.83 6.82 10.99
CA TRP A 54 -10.33 5.46 11.18
C TRP A 54 -9.28 4.66 11.93
N HIS A 55 -9.62 4.15 13.10
CA HIS A 55 -8.69 3.47 13.99
C HIS A 55 -8.74 1.96 13.76
N PHE A 56 -7.57 1.38 13.52
CA PHE A 56 -7.36 -0.06 13.32
C PHE A 56 -6.40 -0.60 14.37
N MET A 57 -6.58 -1.85 14.78
CA MET A 57 -5.74 -2.52 15.77
C MET A 57 -5.04 -3.74 15.18
N LYS A 58 -3.73 -3.87 15.40
CA LYS A 58 -2.97 -5.04 14.96
C LYS A 58 -3.43 -6.32 15.68
N THR A 59 -3.60 -7.39 14.92
CA THR A 59 -4.03 -8.72 15.41
C THR A 59 -2.86 -9.63 15.81
N ASP A 60 -1.61 -9.14 15.72
CA ASP A 60 -0.38 -9.88 16.02
C ASP A 60 -0.08 -10.07 17.52
N GLY A 61 -0.97 -9.58 18.38
CA GLY A 61 -0.82 -9.60 19.85
C GLY A 61 -0.09 -8.39 20.43
N SER A 62 0.39 -7.46 19.61
CA SER A 62 0.91 -6.16 20.08
C SER A 62 -0.22 -5.22 20.52
N PHE A 63 -1.41 -5.38 19.94
CA PHE A 63 -2.58 -4.51 20.13
C PHE A 63 -2.28 -3.03 19.83
N GLU A 64 -1.25 -2.76 19.00
CA GLU A 64 -0.95 -1.40 18.56
C GLU A 64 -2.07 -0.87 17.66
N GLN A 65 -2.41 0.40 17.87
CA GLN A 65 -3.43 1.08 17.10
C GLN A 65 -2.79 1.98 16.05
N VAL A 66 -3.38 1.97 14.87
CA VAL A 66 -2.96 2.79 13.73
C VAL A 66 -4.17 3.59 13.25
N ALA A 67 -3.99 4.90 13.09
CA ALA A 67 -5.02 5.79 12.55
C ALA A 67 -4.82 5.96 11.04
N ALA A 68 -5.84 5.57 10.27
CA ALA A 68 -5.89 5.78 8.83
C ALA A 68 -6.66 7.07 8.50
N ASP A 69 -6.16 7.81 7.52
CA ASP A 69 -6.84 9.00 7.02
C ASP A 69 -7.92 8.63 5.98
N SER A 70 -8.71 9.63 5.59
CA SER A 70 -9.76 9.46 4.58
C SER A 70 -9.24 9.00 3.21
N ALA A 71 -7.96 9.24 2.90
CA ALA A 71 -7.36 8.84 1.64
C ALA A 71 -7.02 7.35 1.64
N ALA A 72 -6.49 6.82 2.74
CA ALA A 72 -6.16 5.40 2.89
C ALA A 72 -7.39 4.50 2.89
N ILE A 73 -8.52 4.99 3.41
CA ILE A 73 -9.79 4.24 3.50
C ILE A 73 -10.75 4.51 2.34
N SER A 74 -10.37 5.30 1.33
CA SER A 74 -11.29 5.78 0.29
C SER A 74 -12.09 4.67 -0.39
N ASP A 75 -11.45 3.52 -0.61
CA ASP A 75 -12.03 2.38 -1.33
C ASP A 75 -12.91 1.50 -0.43
N SER A 76 -12.69 1.56 0.89
CA SER A 76 -13.34 0.71 1.89
C SER A 76 -14.35 1.45 2.76
N LYS A 77 -14.43 2.79 2.65
CA LYS A 77 -15.22 3.67 3.52
C LYS A 77 -16.66 3.22 3.77
N ASP A 78 -17.35 2.81 2.71
CA ASP A 78 -18.77 2.43 2.78
C ASP A 78 -19.01 1.03 3.36
N TRP A 79 -17.92 0.27 3.60
CA TRP A 79 -17.95 -1.16 3.91
C TRP A 79 -17.27 -1.47 5.26
N LEU A 80 -16.81 -0.45 5.98
CA LEU A 80 -16.20 -0.59 7.30
C LEU A 80 -17.27 -1.04 8.30
N LYS A 81 -16.97 -2.14 9.00
CA LYS A 81 -17.78 -2.70 10.07
C LYS A 81 -16.88 -2.98 11.25
N ASP A 82 -17.34 -2.57 12.42
CA ASP A 82 -16.62 -2.77 13.67
C ASP A 82 -16.37 -4.27 13.90
N GLN A 83 -15.21 -4.60 14.49
CA GLN A 83 -14.78 -5.98 14.80
C GLN A 83 -14.52 -6.89 13.60
N GLU A 84 -14.44 -6.34 12.38
CA GLU A 84 -14.00 -7.06 11.19
C GLU A 84 -12.51 -6.82 10.93
N VAL A 85 -11.86 -7.83 10.34
CA VAL A 85 -10.44 -7.79 9.99
C VAL A 85 -10.28 -7.29 8.56
N TYR A 86 -9.41 -6.30 8.39
CA TYR A 86 -9.08 -5.67 7.12
C TYR A 86 -7.59 -5.82 6.84
N GLN A 87 -7.23 -5.87 5.56
CA GLN A 87 -5.83 -5.83 5.16
C GLN A 87 -5.40 -4.38 5.02
N VAL A 88 -4.46 -3.94 5.87
CA VAL A 88 -3.93 -2.58 5.89
C VAL A 88 -2.52 -2.57 5.32
N ILE A 89 -2.31 -1.74 4.29
CA ILE A 89 -1.00 -1.51 3.69
C ILE A 89 -0.37 -0.28 4.35
N LEU A 90 0.79 -0.48 4.98
CA LEU A 90 1.59 0.56 5.59
C LEU A 90 2.78 0.90 4.69
N TRP A 91 3.13 2.18 4.60
CA TRP A 91 4.38 2.67 4.04
C TRP A 91 5.10 3.53 5.08
N ASN A 92 6.30 3.11 5.49
CA ASN A 92 7.03 3.73 6.62
C ASN A 92 6.13 3.85 7.86
N GLU A 93 5.43 2.77 8.22
CA GLU A 93 4.47 2.70 9.34
C GLU A 93 3.18 3.53 9.19
N ALA A 94 3.06 4.35 8.15
CA ALA A 94 1.84 5.13 7.87
C ALA A 94 0.88 4.34 6.98
N PRO A 95 -0.42 4.23 7.33
CA PRO A 95 -1.40 3.54 6.50
C PRO A 95 -1.66 4.32 5.20
N ILE A 96 -1.60 3.62 4.07
CA ILE A 96 -1.82 4.20 2.73
C ILE A 96 -2.97 3.56 1.98
N SER A 97 -3.41 2.37 2.39
CA SER A 97 -4.54 1.67 1.76
C SER A 97 -5.13 0.67 2.75
N VAL A 98 -6.46 0.63 2.80
CA VAL A 98 -7.22 -0.39 3.53
C VAL A 98 -8.06 -1.17 2.53
N GLN A 99 -7.88 -2.49 2.50
CA GLN A 99 -8.63 -3.38 1.63
C GLN A 99 -9.69 -4.14 2.43
N PRO A 100 -10.91 -4.29 1.88
CA PRO A 100 -11.94 -5.09 2.50
C PRO A 100 -11.57 -6.59 2.47
N PRO A 101 -12.11 -7.40 3.40
CA PRO A 101 -12.00 -8.85 3.35
C PRO A 101 -12.69 -9.49 2.13
#